data_AF-A0A2U8P6R0-F1
#
_entry.id   AF-A0A2U8P6R0-F1
#
_cell.length_a   1.000
_cell.length_b   1.000
_cell.length_c   1.000
_cell.angle_alpha   90.00
_cell.angle_beta   90.00
_cell.angle_gamma   90.00
#
_symmetry.space_group_name_H-M   'P 1'
#
loop_
_entity.id
_entity.type
_entity.pdbx_description
1 polymer ?
#
loop_
_entity_poly.entity_id
_entity_poly.type
_entity_poly.pdbx_seq_one_letter_code
_entity_poly.pdbx_strand_id
1 'polypeptide(L)'
;MRLPDPASIEAVLARLPTGSDEAALAAALTEAFPGFPFSTSGIDEQYWRDTRSVVAADGTRIAEYRPWMEAELAKDNGDIGALWTRLRESDLQISEWHGNSVYAFAPTGPGAADYVQIRLGLEVEWRAGPIVNPTYRPWGKGELLDPSWITHEDMSDDKVIAGPLYRMLGRPGSSVVHVRSFLTRCARLEREKREAQRPEMERRVVRETTREGTTETPFLELVPDWFEFVPRETRFFQDWEESSASAERVYVHWALDIYDYDDKGTREIGFVPRPRHLPEERLIAGDASVHILMDRVEAIDREVGVPFGWFFLMTHGNRVAPEVGQAIAKGLRSQRVVLPDRDARVLLRWAERSYGF
;
A
#
# COMPACT_ATOMS: atom_id res chain seq x y z
N MET A 1 -26.60 -11.85 1.02
CA MET A 1 -25.84 -11.10 0.01
C MET A 1 -24.44 -11.69 -0.02
N ARG A 2 -23.94 -12.14 -1.18
CA ARG A 2 -22.60 -12.77 -1.30
C ARG A 2 -21.56 -11.66 -1.44
N LEU A 3 -20.57 -11.62 -0.55
CA LEU A 3 -19.45 -10.68 -0.68
C LEU A 3 -18.64 -11.00 -1.95
N PRO A 4 -18.08 -9.98 -2.62
CA PRO A 4 -17.15 -10.19 -3.71
C PRO A 4 -15.96 -11.06 -3.26
N ASP A 5 -15.60 -12.03 -4.09
CA ASP A 5 -14.44 -12.89 -3.90
C ASP A 5 -13.51 -12.81 -5.14
N PRO A 6 -12.21 -13.14 -5.01
CA PRO A 6 -11.24 -12.96 -6.09
C PRO A 6 -11.67 -13.60 -7.42
N ALA A 7 -12.18 -14.84 -7.40
CA ALA A 7 -12.60 -15.54 -8.62
C ALA A 7 -13.79 -14.84 -9.30
N SER A 8 -14.72 -14.32 -8.51
CA SER A 8 -15.86 -13.56 -9.03
C SER A 8 -15.41 -12.22 -9.62
N ILE A 9 -14.42 -11.55 -9.01
CA ILE A 9 -13.81 -10.32 -9.57
C ILE A 9 -13.10 -10.62 -10.89
N GLU A 10 -12.24 -11.64 -10.94
CA GLU A 10 -11.56 -12.05 -12.18
C GLU A 10 -12.55 -12.32 -13.31
N ALA A 11 -13.68 -12.97 -13.02
CA ALA A 11 -14.73 -13.24 -14.00
C ALA A 11 -15.40 -11.95 -14.52
N VAL A 12 -15.44 -10.87 -13.74
CA VAL A 12 -15.92 -9.55 -14.21
C VAL A 12 -14.85 -8.90 -15.08
N LEU A 13 -13.60 -8.85 -14.61
CA LEU A 13 -12.48 -8.24 -15.35
C LEU A 13 -12.27 -8.90 -16.72
N ALA A 14 -12.41 -10.22 -16.81
CA ALA A 14 -12.27 -10.98 -18.05
C ALA A 14 -13.35 -10.64 -19.12
N ARG A 15 -14.49 -10.09 -18.69
CA ARG A 15 -15.59 -9.67 -19.58
C ARG A 15 -15.56 -8.17 -19.88
N LEU A 16 -14.74 -7.41 -19.16
CA LEU A 16 -14.62 -5.97 -19.33
C LEU A 16 -13.82 -5.68 -20.62
N PRO A 17 -14.31 -4.84 -21.54
CA PRO A 17 -13.57 -4.48 -22.73
C PRO A 17 -12.21 -3.88 -22.43
N THR A 18 -11.22 -4.18 -23.26
CA THR A 18 -9.93 -3.47 -23.25
C THR A 18 -10.17 -1.98 -23.53
N GLY A 19 -9.50 -1.09 -22.81
CA GLY A 19 -9.73 0.35 -22.93
C GLY A 19 -10.87 0.90 -22.08
N SER A 20 -11.57 0.08 -21.29
CA SER A 20 -12.58 0.57 -20.36
C SER A 20 -11.99 1.55 -19.35
N ASP A 21 -12.72 2.63 -19.09
CA ASP A 21 -12.39 3.60 -18.06
C ASP A 21 -12.85 3.15 -16.66
N GLU A 22 -12.53 3.95 -15.66
CA GLU A 22 -12.88 3.68 -14.27
C GLU A 22 -14.40 3.62 -14.06
N ALA A 23 -15.17 4.47 -14.75
CA ALA A 23 -16.63 4.48 -14.64
C ALA A 23 -17.25 3.17 -15.16
N ALA A 24 -16.75 2.66 -16.29
CA ALA A 24 -17.16 1.37 -16.84
C ALA A 24 -16.80 0.21 -15.91
N LEU A 25 -15.62 0.24 -15.28
CA LEU A 25 -15.24 -0.74 -14.25
C LEU A 25 -16.20 -0.71 -13.06
N ALA A 26 -16.49 0.47 -12.52
CA ALA A 26 -17.41 0.63 -11.38
C ALA A 26 -18.82 0.12 -11.71
N ALA A 27 -19.31 0.42 -12.91
CA ALA A 27 -20.60 -0.06 -13.40
C ALA A 27 -20.62 -1.60 -13.53
N ALA A 28 -19.60 -2.20 -14.14
CA ALA A 28 -19.50 -3.65 -14.32
C ALA A 28 -19.44 -4.39 -12.97
N LEU A 29 -18.70 -3.86 -11.99
CA LEU A 29 -18.66 -4.40 -10.64
C LEU A 29 -20.02 -4.26 -9.94
N THR A 30 -20.67 -3.11 -10.04
CA THR A 30 -21.99 -2.88 -9.42
C THR A 30 -23.07 -3.80 -10.01
N GLU A 31 -23.05 -4.03 -11.32
CA GLU A 31 -23.95 -4.96 -12.00
C GLU A 31 -23.71 -6.41 -11.54
N ALA A 32 -22.44 -6.81 -11.44
CA ALA A 32 -22.07 -8.17 -11.05
C ALA A 32 -22.36 -8.49 -9.58
N PHE A 33 -22.39 -7.48 -8.72
CA PHE A 33 -22.61 -7.62 -7.28
C PHE A 33 -23.78 -6.75 -6.78
N PRO A 34 -25.05 -7.14 -7.07
CA PRO A 34 -26.21 -6.40 -6.62
C PRO A 34 -26.22 -6.16 -5.10
N GLY A 35 -26.36 -4.89 -4.71
CA GLY A 35 -26.31 -4.43 -3.32
C GLY A 35 -24.96 -3.83 -2.89
N PHE A 36 -23.95 -3.88 -3.74
CA PHE A 36 -22.67 -3.21 -3.55
C PHE A 36 -22.49 -2.12 -4.61
N PRO A 37 -22.85 -0.85 -4.32
CA PRO A 37 -22.63 0.24 -5.25
C PRO A 37 -21.14 0.55 -5.28
N PHE A 38 -20.45 0.07 -6.31
CA PHE A 38 -19.02 0.28 -6.46
C PHE A 38 -18.72 1.69 -6.97
N SER A 39 -17.69 2.28 -6.38
CA SER A 39 -16.97 3.44 -6.91
C SER A 39 -15.53 3.05 -7.15
N THR A 40 -14.85 3.72 -8.08
CA THR A 40 -13.46 3.45 -8.43
C THR A 40 -12.64 4.72 -8.38
N SER A 41 -11.34 4.56 -8.14
CA SER A 41 -10.37 5.64 -8.22
C SER A 41 -9.00 5.10 -8.59
N GLY A 42 -8.38 5.70 -9.59
CA GLY A 42 -6.94 5.64 -9.79
C GLY A 42 -6.18 6.33 -8.65
N ILE A 43 -5.00 5.83 -8.35
CA ILE A 43 -3.94 6.50 -7.58
C ILE A 43 -2.70 6.48 -8.46
N ASP A 44 -2.05 7.62 -8.66
CA ASP A 44 -0.81 7.72 -9.44
C ASP A 44 0.36 7.05 -8.70
N GLU A 45 0.40 5.73 -8.81
CA GLU A 45 1.43 4.83 -8.30
C GLU A 45 1.81 3.89 -9.44
N GLN A 46 2.69 4.38 -10.30
CA GLN A 46 3.20 3.62 -11.42
C GLN A 46 4.06 2.45 -10.92
N TYR A 47 3.80 1.27 -11.45
CA TYR A 47 4.55 0.07 -11.13
C TYR A 47 4.76 -0.81 -12.36
N TRP A 48 5.66 -1.77 -12.17
CA TRP A 48 6.16 -2.67 -13.19
C TRP A 48 6.00 -4.08 -12.66
N ARG A 49 5.59 -5.02 -13.51
CA ARG A 49 5.60 -6.43 -13.10
C ARG A 49 6.99 -7.02 -13.28
N ASP A 50 7.45 -7.74 -12.26
CA ASP A 50 8.71 -8.52 -12.35
C ASP A 50 8.67 -9.56 -13.48
N THR A 51 7.48 -10.05 -13.82
CA THR A 51 7.27 -11.03 -14.90
C THR A 51 7.28 -10.35 -16.26
N ARG A 52 8.27 -10.72 -17.08
CA ARG A 52 8.44 -10.28 -18.47
C ARG A 52 8.07 -11.40 -19.44
N SER A 53 7.74 -11.06 -20.68
CA SER A 53 7.44 -12.05 -21.74
C SER A 53 8.41 -11.95 -22.91
N VAL A 54 8.70 -13.11 -23.53
CA VAL A 54 9.33 -13.18 -24.85
C VAL A 54 8.24 -13.09 -25.90
N VAL A 55 8.41 -12.18 -26.85
CA VAL A 55 7.47 -11.97 -27.96
C VAL A 55 8.22 -12.00 -29.28
N ALA A 56 7.53 -12.45 -30.33
CA ALA A 56 8.01 -12.34 -31.70
C ALA A 56 7.94 -10.87 -32.18
N ALA A 57 8.52 -10.59 -33.35
CA ALA A 57 8.52 -9.25 -33.95
C ALA A 57 7.11 -8.70 -34.21
N ASP A 58 6.13 -9.57 -34.46
CA ASP A 58 4.71 -9.21 -34.66
C ASP A 58 3.94 -8.99 -33.36
N GLY A 59 4.58 -9.17 -32.19
CA GLY A 59 3.96 -9.06 -30.88
C GLY A 59 3.35 -10.36 -30.34
N THR A 60 3.44 -11.47 -31.08
CA THR A 60 2.94 -12.77 -30.61
C THR A 60 3.73 -13.24 -29.40
N ARG A 61 3.03 -13.55 -28.28
CA ARG A 61 3.66 -14.09 -27.07
C ARG A 61 4.16 -15.51 -27.30
N ILE A 62 5.42 -15.74 -26.94
CA ILE A 62 6.11 -17.04 -27.08
C ILE A 62 6.21 -17.74 -25.73
N ALA A 63 6.73 -17.06 -24.72
CA ALA A 63 6.98 -17.65 -23.40
C ALA A 63 7.17 -16.57 -22.32
N GLU A 64 7.22 -16.99 -21.06
CA GLU A 64 7.73 -16.15 -19.96
C GLU A 64 9.25 -16.01 -20.08
N TYR A 65 9.76 -14.79 -19.90
CA TYR A 65 11.16 -14.43 -20.15
C TYR A 65 12.17 -15.22 -19.32
N ARG A 66 12.03 -15.22 -18.00
CA ARG A 66 13.06 -15.77 -17.11
C ARG A 66 13.23 -17.29 -17.30
N PRO A 67 12.15 -18.11 -17.25
CA PRO A 67 12.29 -19.55 -17.51
C PRO A 67 12.79 -19.84 -18.93
N TRP A 68 12.34 -19.06 -19.92
CA TRP A 68 12.79 -19.23 -21.31
C TRP A 68 14.29 -18.94 -21.47
N MET A 69 14.78 -17.84 -20.90
CA MET A 69 16.19 -17.46 -20.97
C MET A 69 17.09 -18.48 -20.26
N GLU A 70 16.64 -19.03 -19.14
CA GLU A 70 17.37 -20.11 -18.45
C GLU A 70 17.43 -21.38 -19.29
N ALA A 71 16.32 -21.76 -19.95
CA ALA A 71 16.28 -22.91 -20.84
C ALA A 71 17.16 -22.72 -22.08
N GLU A 72 17.20 -21.51 -22.65
CA GLU A 72 18.10 -21.18 -23.76
C GLU A 72 19.57 -21.25 -23.34
N LEU A 73 19.91 -20.71 -22.16
CA LEU A 73 21.27 -20.75 -21.64
C LEU A 73 21.75 -22.18 -21.34
N ALA A 74 20.83 -23.06 -20.92
CA ALA A 74 21.14 -24.47 -20.67
C ALA A 74 21.50 -25.24 -21.95
N LYS A 75 20.94 -24.89 -23.12
CA LYS A 75 21.28 -25.50 -24.42
C LYS A 75 22.75 -25.29 -24.78
N ASP A 76 23.31 -24.16 -24.33
CA ASP A 76 24.69 -23.77 -24.55
C ASP A 76 25.59 -24.14 -23.34
N ASN A 77 25.16 -25.06 -22.47
CA ASN A 77 25.87 -25.48 -21.25
C ASN A 77 26.28 -24.31 -20.33
N GLY A 78 25.51 -23.21 -20.32
CA GLY A 78 25.86 -22.00 -19.58
C GLY A 78 26.80 -21.03 -20.29
N ASP A 79 27.17 -21.29 -21.55
CA ASP A 79 28.00 -20.38 -22.33
C ASP A 79 27.20 -19.17 -22.83
N ILE A 80 27.37 -18.05 -22.12
CA ILE A 80 26.75 -16.77 -22.43
C ILE A 80 27.17 -16.24 -23.81
N GLY A 81 28.40 -16.52 -24.26
CA GLY A 81 28.89 -16.06 -25.55
C GLY A 81 28.26 -16.78 -26.73
N ALA A 82 28.10 -18.10 -26.59
CA ALA A 82 27.39 -18.91 -27.57
C ALA A 82 25.92 -18.49 -27.68
N LEU A 83 25.23 -18.33 -26.53
CA LEU A 83 23.85 -17.84 -26.49
C LEU A 83 23.71 -16.45 -27.11
N TRP A 84 24.59 -15.50 -26.74
CA TRP A 84 24.55 -14.14 -27.30
C TRP A 84 24.75 -14.15 -28.82
N THR A 85 25.70 -14.94 -29.33
CA THR A 85 25.93 -15.04 -30.78
C THR A 85 24.70 -15.56 -31.52
N ARG A 86 23.98 -16.51 -30.91
CA ARG A 86 22.75 -17.09 -31.48
C ARG A 86 21.56 -16.15 -31.42
N LEU A 87 21.42 -15.36 -30.36
CA LEU A 87 20.25 -14.51 -30.13
C LEU A 87 20.41 -13.05 -30.60
N ARG A 88 21.63 -12.53 -30.78
CA ARG A 88 21.86 -11.11 -31.13
C ARG A 88 21.33 -10.71 -32.50
N GLU A 89 21.15 -11.68 -33.40
CA GLU A 89 20.59 -11.50 -34.76
C GLU A 89 19.11 -11.91 -34.82
N SER A 90 18.53 -12.30 -33.68
CA SER A 90 17.13 -12.66 -33.56
C SER A 90 16.23 -11.41 -33.55
N ASP A 91 15.00 -11.58 -34.04
CA ASP A 91 13.95 -10.58 -34.00
C ASP A 91 13.12 -10.63 -32.70
N LEU A 92 13.39 -11.62 -31.84
CA LEU A 92 12.74 -11.77 -30.55
C LEU A 92 12.92 -10.54 -29.65
N GLN A 93 11.84 -10.18 -28.97
CA GLN A 93 11.80 -9.04 -28.07
C GLN A 93 11.35 -9.46 -26.67
N ILE A 94 11.68 -8.61 -25.71
CA ILE A 94 11.18 -8.63 -24.35
C ILE A 94 10.02 -7.64 -24.27
N SER A 95 8.99 -8.03 -23.54
CA SER A 95 7.84 -7.20 -23.22
C SER A 95 7.60 -7.14 -21.72
N GLU A 96 7.12 -6.00 -21.27
CA GLU A 96 6.90 -5.67 -19.86
C GLU A 96 5.48 -5.15 -19.64
N TRP A 97 4.92 -5.49 -18.48
CA TRP A 97 3.64 -4.94 -18.04
C TRP A 97 3.88 -3.77 -17.10
N HIS A 98 3.30 -2.65 -17.47
CA HIS A 98 3.31 -1.40 -16.72
C HIS A 98 1.90 -1.13 -16.26
N GLY A 99 1.74 -0.66 -15.04
CA GLY A 99 0.43 -0.43 -14.47
C GLY A 99 0.37 0.79 -13.60
N ASN A 100 -0.85 1.25 -13.41
CA ASN A 100 -1.20 2.19 -12.36
C ASN A 100 -2.19 1.55 -11.38
N SER A 101 -2.05 1.81 -10.09
CA SER A 101 -2.95 1.28 -9.06
C SER A 101 -4.35 1.89 -9.21
N VAL A 102 -5.37 1.03 -9.25
CA VAL A 102 -6.78 1.43 -9.21
C VAL A 102 -7.48 0.71 -8.07
N TYR A 103 -8.28 1.43 -7.30
CA TYR A 103 -9.05 0.86 -6.20
C TYR A 103 -10.53 0.94 -6.50
N ALA A 104 -11.26 -0.12 -6.16
CA ALA A 104 -12.72 -0.11 -6.16
C ALA A 104 -13.25 -0.27 -4.73
N PHE A 105 -14.31 0.46 -4.38
CA PHE A 105 -14.87 0.50 -3.05
C PHE A 105 -16.39 0.34 -3.09
N ALA A 106 -16.93 -0.44 -2.17
CA ALA A 106 -18.38 -0.50 -1.97
C ALA A 106 -18.72 -0.55 -0.47
N PRO A 107 -19.65 0.28 0.02
CA PRO A 107 -20.08 0.26 1.41
C PRO A 107 -20.79 -1.06 1.74
N THR A 108 -20.56 -1.56 2.95
CA THR A 108 -21.29 -2.70 3.54
C THR A 108 -22.12 -2.31 4.76
N GLY A 109 -22.02 -1.04 5.20
CA GLY A 109 -22.67 -0.54 6.40
C GLY A 109 -22.31 0.92 6.73
N PRO A 110 -22.78 1.44 7.89
CA PRO A 110 -22.61 2.83 8.28
C PRO A 110 -21.25 3.16 8.94
N GLY A 111 -20.53 2.17 9.49
CA GLY A 111 -19.24 2.39 10.15
C GLY A 111 -18.11 2.78 9.20
N ALA A 112 -17.02 3.31 9.75
CA ALA A 112 -15.85 3.74 8.98
C ALA A 112 -15.18 2.56 8.26
N ALA A 113 -15.17 1.38 8.89
CA ALA A 113 -14.60 0.14 8.34
C ALA A 113 -15.61 -0.72 7.56
N ASP A 114 -16.85 -0.23 7.36
CA ASP A 114 -17.91 -0.99 6.71
C ASP A 114 -17.90 -0.82 5.20
N TYR A 115 -16.87 -1.38 4.58
CA TYR A 115 -16.75 -1.43 3.13
C TYR A 115 -15.89 -2.60 2.66
N VAL A 116 -16.08 -2.95 1.39
CA VAL A 116 -15.16 -3.78 0.61
C VAL A 116 -14.24 -2.85 -0.17
N GLN A 117 -12.96 -3.19 -0.21
CA GLN A 117 -11.96 -2.60 -1.08
C GLN A 117 -11.40 -3.67 -2.02
N ILE A 118 -11.21 -3.30 -3.28
CA ILE A 118 -10.54 -4.13 -4.28
C ILE A 118 -9.34 -3.36 -4.82
N ARG A 119 -8.15 -3.95 -4.78
CA ARG A 119 -6.93 -3.41 -5.40
C ARG A 119 -6.73 -4.03 -6.78
N LEU A 120 -6.68 -3.18 -7.78
CA LEU A 120 -6.52 -3.52 -9.18
C LEU A 120 -5.33 -2.76 -9.78
N GLY A 121 -4.86 -3.25 -10.91
CA GLY A 121 -3.94 -2.56 -11.80
C GLY A 121 -4.62 -2.25 -13.11
N LEU A 122 -4.52 -1.02 -13.60
CA LEU A 122 -4.80 -0.70 -14.99
C LEU A 122 -3.49 -0.85 -15.77
N GLU A 123 -3.35 -1.95 -16.52
CA GLU A 123 -2.08 -2.39 -17.05
C GLU A 123 -2.02 -2.40 -18.58
N VAL A 124 -0.87 -2.00 -19.11
CA VAL A 124 -0.53 -2.01 -20.53
C VAL A 124 0.75 -2.83 -20.72
N GLU A 125 0.79 -3.64 -21.77
CA GLU A 125 1.99 -4.37 -22.18
C GLU A 125 2.73 -3.60 -23.26
N TRP A 126 4.03 -3.42 -23.02
CA TRP A 126 4.91 -2.67 -23.90
C TRP A 126 6.01 -3.57 -24.43
N ARG A 127 6.41 -3.33 -25.68
CA ARG A 127 7.65 -3.86 -26.22
C ARG A 127 8.83 -3.09 -25.59
N ALA A 128 9.55 -3.77 -24.71
CA ALA A 128 10.59 -3.17 -23.88
C ALA A 128 11.94 -3.12 -24.59
N GLY A 129 12.27 -4.13 -25.42
CA GLY A 129 13.52 -4.14 -26.17
C GLY A 129 13.90 -5.52 -26.72
N PRO A 130 15.09 -5.65 -27.32
CA PRO A 130 15.54 -6.92 -27.91
C PRO A 130 15.83 -7.98 -26.85
N ILE A 131 15.73 -9.26 -27.25
CA ILE A 131 15.97 -10.41 -26.36
C ILE A 131 17.38 -10.43 -25.74
N VAL A 132 18.37 -9.89 -26.44
CA VAL A 132 19.73 -9.60 -25.95
C VAL A 132 20.20 -8.29 -26.55
N ASN A 133 21.13 -7.57 -25.90
CA ASN A 133 21.74 -6.38 -26.51
C ASN A 133 22.55 -6.79 -27.76
N PRO A 134 22.23 -6.28 -28.97
CA PRO A 134 22.91 -6.71 -30.20
C PRO A 134 24.38 -6.29 -30.29
N THR A 135 24.74 -5.21 -29.59
CA THR A 135 26.06 -4.57 -29.69
C THR A 135 26.96 -4.84 -28.49
N TYR A 136 26.37 -5.30 -27.39
CA TYR A 136 27.06 -5.54 -26.13
C TYR A 136 26.76 -6.95 -25.63
N ARG A 137 27.82 -7.74 -25.46
CA ARG A 137 27.71 -9.10 -24.93
C ARG A 137 27.52 -9.04 -23.40
N PRO A 138 26.48 -9.68 -22.85
CA PRO A 138 26.30 -9.79 -21.40
C PRO A 138 27.47 -10.53 -20.71
N TRP A 139 27.83 -10.12 -19.50
CA TRP A 139 28.96 -10.70 -18.75
C TRP A 139 28.56 -11.85 -17.84
N GLY A 140 27.28 -11.95 -17.48
CA GLY A 140 26.81 -12.91 -16.49
C GLY A 140 25.35 -13.30 -16.66
N LYS A 141 24.98 -14.44 -16.07
CA LYS A 141 23.59 -14.92 -16.02
C LYS A 141 22.65 -13.88 -15.41
N GLY A 142 23.11 -13.13 -14.41
CA GLY A 142 22.31 -12.06 -13.80
C GLY A 142 21.85 -11.01 -14.81
N GLU A 143 22.75 -10.56 -15.68
CA GLU A 143 22.46 -9.57 -16.73
C GLU A 143 21.55 -10.12 -17.84
N LEU A 144 21.58 -11.43 -18.09
CA LEU A 144 20.60 -12.08 -18.97
C LEU A 144 19.22 -12.16 -18.30
N LEU A 145 19.12 -12.43 -17.00
CA LEU A 145 17.81 -12.60 -16.34
C LEU A 145 17.19 -11.27 -15.89
N ASP A 146 18.00 -10.24 -15.73
CA ASP A 146 17.58 -8.88 -15.42
C ASP A 146 18.36 -7.88 -16.29
N PRO A 147 17.90 -7.67 -17.54
CA PRO A 147 18.64 -6.92 -18.55
C PRO A 147 18.67 -5.42 -18.28
N SER A 148 19.88 -4.90 -18.04
CA SER A 148 20.13 -3.47 -17.85
C SER A 148 20.01 -2.63 -19.14
N TRP A 149 19.94 -3.28 -20.31
CA TRP A 149 19.79 -2.60 -21.60
C TRP A 149 18.34 -2.28 -21.95
N ILE A 150 17.37 -2.72 -21.15
CA ILE A 150 15.99 -2.26 -21.27
C ILE A 150 15.92 -0.87 -20.64
N THR A 151 15.58 0.13 -21.45
CA THR A 151 15.42 1.51 -21.01
C THR A 151 13.95 1.90 -20.96
N HIS A 152 13.61 2.69 -19.95
CA HIS A 152 12.24 3.04 -19.60
C HIS A 152 11.84 4.44 -20.09
N GLU A 153 12.73 5.10 -20.82
CA GLU A 153 12.61 6.48 -21.28
C GLU A 153 11.82 6.62 -22.60
N ASP A 154 11.62 5.50 -23.33
CA ASP A 154 11.03 5.49 -24.67
C ASP A 154 9.65 4.81 -24.74
N MET A 155 8.77 5.08 -23.77
CA MET A 155 7.39 4.59 -23.82
C MET A 155 6.54 5.44 -24.77
N SER A 156 6.36 4.98 -26.01
CA SER A 156 5.45 5.54 -27.03
C SER A 156 4.38 4.54 -27.52
N ASP A 157 3.17 5.03 -27.84
CA ASP A 157 2.00 4.20 -28.17
C ASP A 157 2.24 3.13 -29.27
N ASP A 158 3.19 3.35 -30.18
CA ASP A 158 3.60 2.38 -31.21
C ASP A 158 4.26 1.10 -30.66
N LYS A 159 4.68 1.11 -29.40
CA LYS A 159 5.27 -0.03 -28.69
C LYS A 159 4.25 -0.83 -27.88
N VAL A 160 2.99 -0.40 -27.83
CA VAL A 160 1.94 -1.10 -27.08
C VAL A 160 1.58 -2.40 -27.79
N ILE A 161 1.66 -3.51 -27.06
CA ILE A 161 1.29 -4.86 -27.53
C ILE A 161 -0.15 -5.20 -27.11
N ALA A 162 -0.52 -4.85 -25.87
CA ALA A 162 -1.83 -5.18 -25.32
C ALA A 162 -2.23 -4.21 -24.19
N GLY A 163 -3.53 -4.15 -23.90
CA GLY A 163 -4.09 -3.24 -22.90
C GLY A 163 -4.54 -1.89 -23.49
N PRO A 164 -4.95 -0.94 -22.64
CA PRO A 164 -5.02 -1.05 -21.19
C PRO A 164 -6.12 -2.01 -20.74
N LEU A 165 -5.85 -2.80 -19.70
CA LEU A 165 -6.82 -3.74 -19.12
C LEU A 165 -6.66 -3.82 -17.60
N TYR A 166 -7.75 -4.13 -16.91
CA TYR A 166 -7.73 -4.28 -15.46
C TYR A 166 -7.30 -5.68 -15.04
N ARG A 167 -6.41 -5.76 -14.04
CA ARG A 167 -6.04 -7.01 -13.35
C ARG A 167 -6.12 -6.86 -11.86
N MET A 168 -6.33 -7.97 -11.16
CA MET A 168 -6.11 -7.98 -9.70
C MET A 168 -4.62 -7.75 -9.40
N LEU A 169 -4.38 -6.90 -8.40
CA LEU A 169 -3.05 -6.57 -7.91
C LEU A 169 -2.87 -7.05 -6.47
N GLY A 170 -1.66 -7.45 -6.11
CA GLY A 170 -1.34 -7.98 -4.78
C GLY A 170 -1.29 -9.51 -4.72
N ARG A 171 -0.92 -10.03 -3.54
CA ARG A 171 -0.88 -11.47 -3.25
C ARG A 171 -2.30 -12.02 -3.05
N PRO A 172 -2.51 -13.33 -3.24
CA PRO A 172 -3.79 -13.97 -2.90
C PRO A 172 -4.24 -13.58 -1.49
N GLY A 173 -5.46 -13.04 -1.37
CA GLY A 173 -6.03 -12.58 -0.10
C GLY A 173 -5.77 -11.11 0.27
N SER A 174 -5.00 -10.36 -0.53
CA SER A 174 -4.80 -8.91 -0.34
C SER A 174 -5.56 -8.04 -1.35
N SER A 175 -5.97 -8.61 -2.49
CA SER A 175 -6.61 -7.88 -3.58
C SER A 175 -8.09 -7.56 -3.34
N VAL A 176 -8.81 -8.37 -2.56
CA VAL A 176 -10.22 -8.16 -2.21
C VAL A 176 -10.36 -8.24 -0.71
N VAL A 177 -10.74 -7.13 -0.07
CA VAL A 177 -10.72 -7.01 1.39
C VAL A 177 -12.02 -6.43 1.90
N HIS A 178 -12.69 -7.18 2.79
CA HIS A 178 -13.74 -6.63 3.65
C HIS A 178 -13.09 -6.04 4.91
N VAL A 179 -13.08 -4.71 5.02
CA VAL A 179 -12.19 -3.99 5.94
C VAL A 179 -12.47 -4.31 7.41
N ARG A 180 -13.74 -4.35 7.85
CA ARG A 180 -14.08 -4.78 9.22
C ARG A 180 -13.53 -6.16 9.58
N SER A 181 -13.68 -7.13 8.67
CA SER A 181 -13.17 -8.50 8.89
C SER A 181 -11.64 -8.53 8.94
N PHE A 182 -10.99 -7.72 8.10
CA PHE A 182 -9.54 -7.55 8.09
C PHE A 182 -9.02 -6.94 9.40
N LEU A 183 -9.65 -5.89 9.93
CA LEU A 183 -9.25 -5.29 11.22
C LEU A 183 -9.42 -6.27 12.38
N THR A 184 -10.51 -7.05 12.38
CA THR A 184 -10.74 -8.11 13.38
C THR A 184 -9.62 -9.15 13.34
N ARG A 185 -9.14 -9.49 12.14
CA ARG A 185 -8.03 -10.41 11.95
C ARG A 185 -6.70 -9.82 12.45
N CYS A 186 -6.42 -8.55 12.19
CA CYS A 186 -5.23 -7.86 12.71
C CYS A 186 -5.23 -7.85 14.24
N ALA A 187 -6.35 -7.44 14.85
CA ALA A 187 -6.50 -7.40 16.30
C ALA A 187 -6.35 -8.79 16.95
N ARG A 188 -6.89 -9.84 16.32
CA ARG A 188 -6.72 -11.21 16.81
C ARG A 188 -5.27 -11.66 16.76
N LEU A 189 -4.58 -11.45 15.64
CA LEU A 189 -3.19 -11.88 15.47
C LEU A 189 -2.24 -11.14 16.42
N GLU A 190 -2.42 -9.84 16.61
CA GLU A 190 -1.63 -9.07 17.58
C GLU A 190 -1.86 -9.53 19.01
N ARG A 191 -3.12 -9.84 19.38
CA ARG A 191 -3.44 -10.42 20.69
C ARG A 191 -2.75 -11.78 20.87
N GLU A 192 -2.87 -12.68 19.91
CA GLU A 192 -2.21 -13.99 19.94
C GLU A 192 -0.68 -13.86 20.08
N LYS A 193 -0.06 -12.94 19.33
CA LYS A 193 1.38 -12.64 19.40
C LYS A 193 1.79 -12.17 20.81
N ARG A 194 1.03 -11.25 21.41
CA ARG A 194 1.32 -10.73 22.76
C ARG A 194 1.06 -11.77 23.85
N GLU A 195 -0.01 -12.54 23.74
CA GLU A 195 -0.32 -13.63 24.68
C GLU A 195 0.76 -14.72 24.66
N ALA A 196 1.31 -15.06 23.49
CA ALA A 196 2.43 -16.00 23.38
C ALA A 196 3.69 -15.50 24.12
N GLN A 197 3.88 -14.18 24.23
CA GLN A 197 4.98 -13.55 24.96
C GLN A 197 4.72 -13.42 26.46
N ARG A 198 3.53 -13.80 26.96
CA ARG A 198 3.16 -13.63 28.38
C ARG A 198 4.20 -14.19 29.36
N PRO A 199 4.67 -15.44 29.24
CA PRO A 199 5.64 -15.98 30.20
C PRO A 199 6.98 -15.23 30.19
N GLU A 200 7.37 -14.66 29.03
CA GLU A 200 8.57 -13.85 28.92
C GLU A 200 8.38 -12.49 29.59
N MET A 201 7.28 -11.81 29.30
CA MET A 201 6.98 -10.47 29.84
C MET A 201 6.75 -10.49 31.35
N GLU A 202 6.14 -11.54 31.90
CA GLU A 202 5.96 -11.73 33.34
C GLU A 202 7.29 -11.93 34.08
N ARG A 203 8.31 -12.49 33.41
CA ARG A 203 9.66 -12.67 33.99
C ARG A 203 10.58 -11.46 33.75
N ARG A 204 10.21 -10.56 32.83
CA ARG A 204 11.07 -9.44 32.43
C ARG A 204 11.12 -8.39 33.52
N VAL A 205 12.34 -7.98 33.89
CA VAL A 205 12.61 -6.88 34.82
C VAL A 205 13.41 -5.79 34.12
N VAL A 206 13.08 -4.53 34.40
CA VAL A 206 13.84 -3.35 33.98
C VAL A 206 14.77 -2.96 35.10
N ARG A 207 16.07 -2.84 34.80
CA ARG A 207 17.10 -2.44 35.75
C ARG A 207 17.49 -1.00 35.52
N GLU A 208 17.26 -0.15 36.52
CA GLU A 208 17.73 1.22 36.51
C GLU A 208 18.93 1.34 37.46
N THR A 209 20.09 1.73 36.91
CA THR A 209 21.31 1.92 37.70
C THR A 209 21.60 3.40 37.85
N THR A 210 21.53 3.89 39.08
CA THR A 210 21.86 5.26 39.46
C THR A 210 23.14 5.28 40.30
N ARG A 211 23.61 6.48 40.69
CA ARG A 211 24.74 6.60 41.64
C ARG A 211 24.41 6.06 43.04
N GLU A 212 23.13 5.91 43.37
CA GLU A 212 22.64 5.51 44.70
C GLU A 212 22.36 4.01 44.80
N GLY A 213 22.33 3.30 43.66
CA GLY A 213 22.13 1.84 43.61
C GLY A 213 21.47 1.37 42.31
N THR A 214 21.12 0.08 42.28
CA THR A 214 20.34 -0.52 41.19
C THR A 214 18.96 -0.89 41.69
N THR A 215 17.93 -0.45 40.98
CA THR A 215 16.53 -0.83 41.21
C THR A 215 16.06 -1.74 40.10
N GLU A 216 15.36 -2.83 40.46
CA GLU A 216 14.72 -3.73 39.49
C GLU A 216 13.20 -3.55 39.58
N THR A 217 12.55 -3.25 38.46
CA THR A 217 11.09 -3.11 38.37
C THR A 217 10.54 -4.10 37.36
N PRO A 218 9.54 -4.93 37.72
CA PRO A 218 8.87 -5.81 36.76
C PRO A 218 8.30 -5.03 35.57
N PHE A 219 8.49 -5.56 34.36
CA PHE A 219 8.08 -4.88 33.12
C PHE A 219 6.58 -4.56 33.09
N LEU A 220 5.73 -5.48 33.57
CA LEU A 220 4.28 -5.29 33.59
C LEU A 220 3.80 -4.29 34.66
N GLU A 221 4.63 -3.90 35.63
CA GLU A 221 4.32 -2.77 36.50
C GLU A 221 4.52 -1.43 35.77
N LEU A 222 5.49 -1.38 34.85
CA LEU A 222 5.76 -0.20 34.02
C LEU A 222 4.77 -0.07 32.85
N VAL A 223 4.30 -1.20 32.31
CA VAL A 223 3.38 -1.25 31.16
C VAL A 223 2.22 -2.22 31.46
N PRO A 224 1.30 -1.84 32.36
CA PRO A 224 0.23 -2.74 32.83
C PRO A 224 -0.75 -3.12 31.71
N ASP A 225 -0.87 -2.28 30.68
CA ASP A 225 -1.76 -2.45 29.54
C ASP A 225 -1.09 -3.18 28.36
N TRP A 226 0.04 -3.86 28.57
CA TRP A 226 0.77 -4.57 27.50
C TRP A 226 -0.12 -5.52 26.70
N PHE A 227 -1.04 -6.23 27.36
CA PHE A 227 -1.95 -7.19 26.71
C PHE A 227 -3.24 -6.55 26.16
N GLU A 228 -3.53 -5.31 26.54
CA GLU A 228 -4.68 -4.52 26.06
C GLU A 228 -4.32 -3.64 24.86
N PHE A 229 -3.15 -3.88 24.26
CA PHE A 229 -2.65 -3.14 23.12
C PHE A 229 -3.63 -3.19 21.94
N VAL A 230 -3.98 -2.02 21.43
CA VAL A 230 -4.79 -1.85 20.23
C VAL A 230 -3.86 -1.64 19.03
N PRO A 231 -3.88 -2.51 18.01
CA PRO A 231 -3.06 -2.35 16.81
C PRO A 231 -3.34 -1.02 16.10
N ARG A 232 -2.32 -0.47 15.43
CA ARG A 232 -2.42 0.79 14.68
C ARG A 232 -3.52 0.77 13.63
N GLU A 233 -3.76 -0.38 13.00
CA GLU A 233 -4.80 -0.59 11.99
C GLU A 233 -6.18 -0.34 12.60
N THR A 234 -6.45 -0.89 13.79
CA THR A 234 -7.70 -0.66 14.52
C THR A 234 -7.79 0.78 15.02
N ARG A 235 -6.68 1.32 15.54
CA ARG A 235 -6.64 2.71 16.05
C ARG A 235 -6.93 3.73 14.96
N PHE A 236 -6.41 3.55 13.75
CA PHE A 236 -6.68 4.44 12.62
C PHE A 236 -8.18 4.60 12.37
N PHE A 237 -8.93 3.49 12.34
CA PHE A 237 -10.38 3.54 12.13
C PHE A 237 -11.16 4.04 13.36
N GLN A 238 -10.70 3.71 14.57
CA GLN A 238 -11.30 4.24 15.80
C GLN A 238 -11.15 5.76 15.88
N ASP A 239 -9.94 6.27 15.62
CA ASP A 239 -9.66 7.71 15.62
C ASP A 239 -10.43 8.43 14.49
N TRP A 240 -10.69 7.76 13.35
CA TRP A 240 -11.57 8.27 12.30
C TRP A 240 -13.02 8.43 12.81
N GLU A 241 -13.60 7.38 13.39
CA GLU A 241 -14.96 7.41 13.92
C GLU A 241 -15.14 8.40 15.07
N GLU A 242 -14.10 8.59 15.89
CA GLU A 242 -14.14 9.47 17.05
C GLU A 242 -13.74 10.92 16.75
N SER A 243 -13.35 11.26 15.52
CA SER A 243 -12.97 12.61 15.11
C SER A 243 -14.00 13.26 14.17
N SER A 244 -13.70 14.47 13.72
CA SER A 244 -14.45 15.17 12.69
C SER A 244 -14.44 14.50 11.34
N ALA A 245 -13.42 13.69 11.05
CA ALA A 245 -13.33 12.93 9.81
C ALA A 245 -14.49 11.93 9.64
N SER A 246 -15.14 11.50 10.74
CA SER A 246 -16.33 10.63 10.71
C SER A 246 -17.51 11.16 9.89
N ALA A 247 -17.52 12.46 9.55
CA ALA A 247 -18.50 13.02 8.62
C ALA A 247 -18.37 12.44 7.20
N GLU A 248 -17.18 11.96 6.85
CA GLU A 248 -16.84 11.41 5.54
C GLU A 248 -16.48 9.92 5.63
N ARG A 249 -16.58 9.22 4.50
CA ARG A 249 -16.17 7.82 4.40
C ARG A 249 -14.66 7.73 4.21
N VAL A 250 -14.00 6.84 4.96
CA VAL A 250 -12.55 6.61 4.87
C VAL A 250 -12.12 6.39 3.42
N TYR A 251 -12.81 5.50 2.70
CA TYR A 251 -12.47 5.14 1.32
C TYR A 251 -12.66 6.26 0.29
N VAL A 252 -13.35 7.36 0.65
CA VAL A 252 -13.42 8.55 -0.21
C VAL A 252 -12.09 9.29 -0.20
N HIS A 253 -11.28 9.18 0.85
CA HIS A 253 -10.04 9.96 0.99
C HIS A 253 -8.78 9.09 1.11
N TRP A 254 -8.88 7.86 1.61
CA TRP A 254 -7.77 6.92 1.76
C TRP A 254 -8.09 5.54 1.17
N ALA A 255 -7.20 5.06 0.30
CA ALA A 255 -7.10 3.64 -0.01
C ALA A 255 -6.18 2.94 1.01
N LEU A 256 -6.28 1.62 1.12
CA LEU A 256 -5.41 0.82 1.98
C LEU A 256 -4.52 -0.08 1.12
N ASP A 257 -3.21 0.04 1.22
CA ASP A 257 -2.29 -0.91 0.62
C ASP A 257 -2.05 -2.08 1.58
N ILE A 258 -2.76 -3.19 1.34
CA ILE A 258 -2.85 -4.33 2.26
C ILE A 258 -1.65 -5.25 2.07
N TYR A 259 -1.00 -5.62 3.18
CA TYR A 259 0.05 -6.63 3.18
C TYR A 259 -0.27 -7.75 4.18
N ASP A 260 0.06 -8.98 3.79
CA ASP A 260 -0.09 -10.20 4.59
C ASP A 260 0.99 -11.18 4.12
N TYR A 261 2.08 -11.28 4.87
CA TYR A 261 3.20 -12.15 4.54
C TYR A 261 3.77 -12.80 5.80
N ASP A 262 4.47 -13.92 5.60
CA ASP A 262 5.27 -14.55 6.64
C ASP A 262 6.71 -14.02 6.54
N ASP A 263 7.22 -13.47 7.65
CA ASP A 263 8.63 -13.13 7.82
C ASP A 263 9.23 -14.02 8.91
N LYS A 264 10.03 -15.00 8.48
CA LYS A 264 10.78 -15.92 9.34
C LYS A 264 9.90 -16.62 10.40
N GLY A 265 8.71 -17.07 10.01
CA GLY A 265 7.75 -17.74 10.90
C GLY A 265 6.89 -16.79 11.74
N THR A 266 7.04 -15.48 11.56
CA THR A 266 6.14 -14.47 12.10
C THR A 266 5.29 -13.92 10.98
N ARG A 267 3.98 -14.15 11.04
CA ARG A 267 3.04 -13.55 10.10
C ARG A 267 2.88 -12.06 10.43
N GLU A 268 3.23 -11.22 9.47
CA GLU A 268 3.00 -9.78 9.51
C GLU A 268 1.80 -9.43 8.61
N ILE A 269 0.82 -8.75 9.20
CA ILE A 269 -0.42 -8.33 8.53
C ILE A 269 -0.72 -6.89 8.89
N GLY A 270 -1.17 -6.11 7.91
CA GLY A 270 -1.54 -4.72 8.12
C GLY A 270 -1.82 -4.00 6.81
N PHE A 271 -1.81 -2.68 6.87
CA PHE A 271 -1.94 -1.86 5.68
C PHE A 271 -1.07 -0.61 5.76
N VAL A 272 -0.76 -0.05 4.61
CA VAL A 272 -0.21 1.28 4.47
C VAL A 272 -1.32 2.22 3.95
N PRO A 273 -1.75 3.23 4.71
CA PRO A 273 -2.79 4.16 4.26
C PRO A 273 -2.27 5.02 3.09
N ARG A 274 -2.99 4.99 1.97
CA ARG A 274 -2.68 5.75 0.76
C ARG A 274 -3.70 6.87 0.56
N PRO A 275 -3.35 8.13 0.92
CA PRO A 275 -4.23 9.26 0.66
C PRO A 275 -4.44 9.41 -0.85
N ARG A 276 -5.69 9.64 -1.27
CA ARG A 276 -6.05 9.86 -2.67
C ARG A 276 -5.63 11.24 -3.17
N HIS A 277 -5.54 12.20 -2.26
CA HIS A 277 -5.04 13.54 -2.53
C HIS A 277 -3.99 13.90 -1.48
N LEU A 278 -2.78 14.23 -1.94
CA LEU A 278 -1.71 14.75 -1.09
C LEU A 278 -1.70 16.26 -1.23
N PRO A 279 -1.53 17.01 -0.12
CA PRO A 279 -1.38 18.45 -0.22
C PRO A 279 -0.08 18.79 -0.96
N GLU A 280 -0.10 19.89 -1.72
CA GLU A 280 1.04 20.35 -2.52
C GLU A 280 2.26 20.61 -1.63
N GLU A 281 2.05 21.31 -0.52
CA GLU A 281 3.10 21.72 0.40
C GLU A 281 3.28 20.74 1.56
N ARG A 282 4.54 20.48 1.92
CA ARG A 282 4.88 19.75 3.14
C ARG A 282 4.81 20.69 4.35
N LEU A 283 4.10 20.28 5.39
CA LEU A 283 4.05 20.94 6.69
C LEU A 283 5.01 20.28 7.68
N ILE A 284 5.95 21.08 8.17
CA ILE A 284 6.87 20.75 9.27
C ILE A 284 6.65 21.75 10.41
N ALA A 285 6.89 21.34 11.66
CA ALA A 285 6.72 22.24 12.80
C ALA A 285 7.74 23.39 12.80
N GLY A 286 9.03 23.06 12.68
CA GLY A 286 10.12 24.05 12.72
C GLY A 286 10.01 24.98 13.94
N ASP A 287 10.27 26.27 13.71
CA ASP A 287 10.09 27.34 14.71
C ASP A 287 8.71 28.02 14.60
N ALA A 288 7.77 27.45 13.85
CA ALA A 288 6.46 28.05 13.64
C ALA A 288 5.66 28.12 14.96
N SER A 289 4.96 29.23 15.17
CA SER A 289 4.05 29.34 16.31
C SER A 289 2.88 28.37 16.15
N VAL A 290 2.31 27.90 17.26
CA VAL A 290 1.17 26.96 17.21
C VAL A 290 -0.05 27.53 16.47
N HIS A 291 -0.26 28.86 16.47
CA HIS A 291 -1.36 29.49 15.72
C HIS A 291 -1.13 29.41 14.20
N ILE A 292 0.13 29.57 13.74
CA ILE A 292 0.48 29.37 12.33
C ILE A 292 0.25 27.90 11.95
N LEU A 293 0.60 26.96 12.83
CA LEU A 293 0.34 25.54 12.58
C LEU A 293 -1.16 25.26 12.47
N MET A 294 -2.01 25.87 13.30
CA MET A 294 -3.47 25.77 13.20
C MET A 294 -4.00 26.24 11.84
N ASP A 295 -3.60 27.45 11.40
CA ASP A 295 -4.02 27.98 10.10
C ASP A 295 -3.60 27.05 8.93
N ARG A 296 -2.40 26.44 9.05
CA ARG A 296 -1.85 25.56 8.01
C ARG A 296 -2.53 24.20 7.99
N VAL A 297 -2.87 23.62 9.14
CA VAL A 297 -3.62 22.36 9.16
C VAL A 297 -5.06 22.53 8.65
N GLU A 298 -5.70 23.67 8.93
CA GLU A 298 -7.03 23.99 8.36
C GLU A 298 -6.98 24.21 6.84
N ALA A 299 -5.88 24.77 6.32
CA ALA A 299 -5.67 24.85 4.88
C ALA A 299 -5.54 23.46 4.24
N ILE A 300 -4.77 22.56 4.86
CA ILE A 300 -4.61 21.17 4.41
C ILE A 300 -5.95 20.43 4.43
N ASP A 301 -6.74 20.57 5.50
CA ASP A 301 -8.06 19.92 5.57
C ASP A 301 -9.00 20.36 4.44
N ARG A 302 -8.95 21.65 4.05
CA ARG A 302 -9.72 22.17 2.92
C ARG A 302 -9.24 21.61 1.58
N GLU A 303 -7.94 21.43 1.42
CA GLU A 303 -7.32 20.86 0.21
C GLU A 303 -7.64 19.36 0.07
N VAL A 304 -7.49 18.58 1.14
CA VAL A 304 -7.80 17.14 1.19
C VAL A 304 -9.31 16.87 1.16
N GLY A 305 -10.11 17.85 1.57
CA GLY A 305 -11.57 17.80 1.53
C GLY A 305 -12.21 17.06 2.71
N VAL A 306 -11.48 16.84 3.80
CA VAL A 306 -11.99 16.18 5.02
C VAL A 306 -11.51 16.93 6.27
N PRO A 307 -12.40 17.25 7.22
CA PRO A 307 -11.98 17.87 8.47
C PRO A 307 -11.10 16.92 9.27
N PHE A 308 -10.07 17.46 9.91
CA PHE A 308 -9.08 16.69 10.66
C PHE A 308 -8.30 15.68 9.79
N GLY A 309 -8.32 15.83 8.47
CA GLY A 309 -7.57 15.00 7.52
C GLY A 309 -6.06 15.11 7.69
N TRP A 310 -5.55 16.28 8.10
CA TRP A 310 -4.13 16.50 8.39
C TRP A 310 -3.58 15.52 9.44
N PHE A 311 -4.42 15.08 10.39
CA PHE A 311 -4.03 14.12 11.42
C PHE A 311 -3.75 12.74 10.79
N PHE A 312 -4.61 12.28 9.87
CA PHE A 312 -4.43 11.00 9.18
C PHE A 312 -3.30 11.03 8.15
N LEU A 313 -3.00 12.20 7.58
CA LEU A 313 -1.77 12.42 6.81
C LEU A 313 -0.53 12.30 7.72
N MET A 314 -0.58 12.90 8.90
CA MET A 314 0.50 12.91 9.88
C MET A 314 0.84 11.51 10.41
N THR A 315 -0.15 10.64 10.64
CA THR A 315 0.13 9.28 11.15
C THR A 315 0.97 8.43 10.20
N HIS A 316 1.04 8.77 8.91
CA HIS A 316 1.95 8.14 7.94
C HIS A 316 3.17 9.03 7.60
N GLY A 317 3.21 10.28 8.09
CA GLY A 317 4.22 11.27 7.64
C GLY A 317 4.01 11.77 6.21
N ASN A 318 2.80 11.58 5.66
CA ASN A 318 2.43 12.02 4.32
C ASN A 318 2.25 13.53 4.29
N ARG A 319 3.31 14.26 3.93
CA ARG A 319 3.31 15.73 3.84
C ARG A 319 3.08 16.48 5.16
N VAL A 320 2.66 15.82 6.24
CA VAL A 320 2.55 16.42 7.57
C VAL A 320 3.48 15.68 8.53
N ALA A 321 4.40 16.40 9.16
CA ALA A 321 5.37 15.79 10.08
C ALA A 321 4.76 15.55 11.48
N PRO A 322 5.08 14.44 12.18
CA PRO A 322 4.55 14.14 13.52
C PRO A 322 4.80 15.24 14.56
N GLU A 323 5.86 16.02 14.41
CA GLU A 323 6.20 17.15 15.29
C GLU A 323 5.11 18.23 15.27
N VAL A 324 4.37 18.36 14.15
CA VAL A 324 3.23 19.27 14.04
C VAL A 324 2.14 18.88 15.03
N GLY A 325 1.76 17.60 15.08
CA GLY A 325 0.78 17.09 16.03
C GLY A 325 1.24 17.24 17.48
N GLN A 326 2.51 16.98 17.77
CA GLN A 326 3.08 17.20 19.11
C GLN A 326 3.03 18.68 19.53
N ALA A 327 3.36 19.60 18.63
CA ALA A 327 3.30 21.04 18.88
C ALA A 327 1.86 21.50 19.14
N ILE A 328 0.89 21.05 18.34
CA ILE A 328 -0.53 21.37 18.53
C ILE A 328 -1.05 20.75 19.84
N ALA A 329 -0.71 19.49 20.15
CA ALA A 329 -1.08 18.84 21.41
C ALA A 329 -0.56 19.61 22.64
N LYS A 330 0.69 20.11 22.58
CA LYS A 330 1.24 21.00 23.63
C LYS A 330 0.48 22.33 23.71
N GLY A 331 0.09 22.90 22.57
CA GLY A 331 -0.77 24.09 22.49
C GLY A 331 -2.14 23.89 23.16
N LEU A 332 -2.78 22.75 22.92
CA LEU A 332 -4.06 22.38 23.54
C LEU A 332 -3.92 22.24 25.06
N ARG A 333 -2.91 21.51 25.54
CA ARG A 333 -2.64 21.33 26.99
C ARG A 333 -2.38 22.66 27.70
N SER A 334 -1.77 23.62 27.00
CA SER A 334 -1.50 24.97 27.50
C SER A 334 -2.61 25.98 27.19
N GLN A 335 -3.75 25.54 26.63
CA GLN A 335 -4.91 26.37 26.29
C GLN A 335 -4.58 27.54 25.35
N ARG A 336 -3.57 27.39 24.49
CA ARG A 336 -3.17 28.42 23.51
C ARG A 336 -3.95 28.34 22.21
N VAL A 337 -4.46 27.16 21.88
CA VAL A 337 -5.28 26.89 20.70
C VAL A 337 -6.45 25.99 21.09
N VAL A 338 -7.46 25.90 20.22
CA VAL A 338 -8.65 25.08 20.43
C VAL A 338 -8.88 24.25 19.16
N LEU A 339 -9.33 23.02 19.35
CA LEU A 339 -9.90 22.15 18.32
C LEU A 339 -11.30 21.74 18.79
N PRO A 340 -12.17 21.24 17.89
CA PRO A 340 -13.37 20.54 18.32
C PRO A 340 -13.04 19.47 19.36
N ASP A 341 -13.85 19.34 20.43
CA ASP A 341 -13.54 18.48 21.58
C ASP A 341 -13.20 17.02 21.20
N ARG A 342 -13.85 16.52 20.15
CA ARG A 342 -13.62 15.17 19.62
C ARG A 342 -12.23 15.02 18.98
N ASP A 343 -11.79 16.03 18.23
CA ASP A 343 -10.49 16.07 17.56
C ASP A 343 -9.36 16.28 18.56
N ALA A 344 -9.57 17.18 19.52
CA ALA A 344 -8.64 17.40 20.62
C ALA A 344 -8.39 16.10 21.41
N ARG A 345 -9.46 15.34 21.69
CA ARG A 345 -9.36 14.04 22.39
C ARG A 345 -8.53 13.03 21.61
N VAL A 346 -8.78 12.89 20.31
CA VAL A 346 -8.02 12.00 19.43
C VAL A 346 -6.54 12.39 19.39
N LEU A 347 -6.23 13.67 19.16
CA LEU A 347 -4.86 14.16 19.08
C LEU A 347 -4.11 14.00 20.40
N LEU A 348 -4.73 14.29 21.54
CA LEU A 348 -4.10 14.16 22.85
C LEU A 348 -3.79 12.70 23.20
N ARG A 349 -4.72 11.76 22.90
CA ARG A 349 -4.46 10.32 23.06
C ARG A 349 -3.35 9.84 22.15
N TRP A 350 -3.31 10.32 20.89
CA TRP A 350 -2.20 10.02 19.99
C TRP A 350 -0.88 10.59 20.54
N ALA A 351 -0.85 11.80 21.09
CA ALA A 351 0.37 12.40 21.63
C ALA A 351 0.90 11.65 22.86
N GLU A 352 0.03 11.02 23.65
CA GLU A 352 0.39 10.17 24.80
C GLU A 352 0.93 8.80 24.37
N ARG A 353 0.29 8.20 23.36
CA ARG A 353 0.70 6.91 22.79
C ARG A 353 0.66 6.98 21.28
N SER A 354 1.72 7.51 20.70
CA SER A 354 1.80 7.71 19.26
C SER A 354 1.79 6.39 18.51
N TYR A 355 1.15 6.39 17.34
CA TYR A 355 1.32 5.35 16.34
C TYR A 355 1.59 5.98 14.99
N GLY A 356 2.17 5.19 14.09
CA GLY A 356 2.29 5.51 12.69
C GLY A 356 2.44 4.25 11.85
N PHE A 357 2.57 4.45 10.54
CA PHE A 357 2.62 3.41 9.52
C PHE A 357 3.97 3.35 8.81
#